data_AF-A0A8J2ZIM3-F1
#
_entry.id   AF-A0A8J2ZIM3-F1
#
_cell.length_a   1.000
_cell.length_b   1.000
_cell.length_c   1.000
_cell.angle_alpha   90.00
_cell.angle_beta   90.00
_cell.angle_gamma   90.00
#
_symmetry.space_group_name_H-M   'P 1'
#
loop_
_entity.id
_entity.type
_entity.pdbx_description
1 polymer ?
#
loop_
_entity_poly.entity_id
_entity_poly.type
_entity_poly.pdbx_seq_one_letter_code
_entity_poly.pdbx_strand_id
1 'polypeptide(L)'
;MPESRNSRLTRPETLTAVGIIVVAAGFLVPTYDLRAISALLPAAMLIGLIVLSVFLLLADQRKASAGEDAAPMTTSPKRVIGAFLMIVSYALACDFVGFYISTAVTIPLVAWTFGYRSPVGLLIATVIVVGTIWAIFDFGMSQDFPTGRLWGR
;
A
#
# COMPACT_ATOMS: atom_id res chain seq x y z
N MET A 1 43.39 1.94 11.24
CA MET A 1 42.16 1.20 10.87
C MET A 1 41.47 2.01 9.79
N PRO A 2 41.21 1.49 8.59
CA PRO A 2 40.54 2.28 7.57
C PRO A 2 39.10 2.50 8.04
N GLU A 3 38.67 3.76 8.11
CA GLU A 3 37.27 4.11 8.32
C GLU A 3 36.42 3.27 7.36
N SER A 4 35.44 2.55 7.91
CA SER A 4 34.44 1.87 7.10
C SER A 4 33.77 2.94 6.25
N ARG A 5 34.15 3.04 4.97
CA ARG A 5 33.39 3.76 3.96
C ARG A 5 31.96 3.24 4.06
N ASN A 6 31.10 4.01 4.71
CA ASN A 6 29.69 3.68 4.81
C ASN A 6 29.20 3.62 3.37
N SER A 7 28.91 2.41 2.88
CA SER A 7 28.67 2.20 1.45
C SER A 7 27.47 3.03 1.04
N ARG A 8 27.59 3.83 -0.02
CA ARG A 8 26.47 4.64 -0.55
C ARG A 8 25.23 3.79 -0.86
N LEU A 9 25.42 2.48 -1.02
CA LEU A 9 24.39 1.48 -1.29
C LEU A 9 23.62 1.02 -0.04
N THR A 10 24.16 1.23 1.17
CA THR A 10 23.53 0.82 2.44
C THR A 10 22.79 1.97 3.11
N ARG A 11 22.64 3.12 2.44
CA ARG A 11 21.85 4.24 2.97
C ARG A 11 20.37 3.81 3.10
N PRO A 12 19.68 4.16 4.20
CA PRO A 12 18.29 3.77 4.41
C PRO A 12 17.34 4.18 3.28
N GLU A 13 17.52 5.38 2.71
CA GLU A 13 16.73 5.86 1.56
C GLU A 13 16.98 4.98 0.32
N THR A 14 18.23 4.68 -0.03
CA THR A 14 18.59 3.75 -1.12
C THR A 14 17.98 2.36 -0.92
N LEU A 15 18.12 1.77 0.28
CA LEU A 15 17.56 0.45 0.57
C LEU A 15 16.03 0.45 0.43
N THR A 16 15.37 1.51 0.88
CA THR A 16 13.92 1.66 0.76
C THR A 16 13.49 1.79 -0.70
N ALA A 17 14.19 2.62 -1.48
CA ALA A 17 13.92 2.81 -2.91
C ALA A 17 14.05 1.49 -3.69
N VAL A 18 15.16 0.76 -3.48
CA VAL A 18 15.39 -0.54 -4.12
C VAL A 18 14.33 -1.55 -3.68
N GLY A 19 14.00 -1.58 -2.39
CA GLY A 19 12.94 -2.44 -1.87
C GLY A 19 11.58 -2.19 -2.53
N ILE A 20 11.18 -0.93 -2.67
CA ILE A 20 9.92 -0.57 -3.36
C ILE A 20 9.97 -1.00 -4.83
N ILE A 21 11.08 -0.75 -5.54
CA ILE A 21 11.23 -1.15 -6.94
C ILE A 21 11.08 -2.65 -7.11
N VAL A 22 11.78 -3.45 -6.29
CA VAL A 22 11.74 -4.92 -6.37
C VAL A 22 10.34 -5.45 -6.07
N VAL A 23 9.70 -4.96 -5.00
CA VAL A 23 8.35 -5.40 -4.61
C VAL A 23 7.32 -4.98 -5.66
N ALA A 24 7.37 -3.74 -6.14
CA ALA A 24 6.44 -3.24 -7.16
C ALA A 24 6.62 -3.96 -8.51
N ALA A 25 7.86 -4.23 -8.93
CA ALA A 25 8.13 -5.01 -10.13
C ALA A 25 7.64 -6.45 -9.98
N GLY A 26 7.78 -7.07 -8.81
CA GLY A 26 7.22 -8.38 -8.51
C GLY A 26 5.69 -8.39 -8.63
N PHE A 27 5.01 -7.38 -8.07
CA PHE A 27 3.55 -7.25 -8.16
C PHE A 27 3.03 -6.83 -9.54
N LEU A 28 3.89 -6.36 -10.45
CA LEU A 28 3.49 -6.16 -11.85
C LEU A 28 3.26 -7.49 -12.58
N VAL A 29 3.95 -8.56 -12.18
CA VAL A 29 3.83 -9.87 -12.86
C VAL A 29 2.38 -10.39 -12.84
N PRO A 30 1.68 -10.45 -11.68
CA PRO A 30 0.27 -10.87 -11.65
C PRO A 30 -0.69 -9.94 -12.42
N THR A 31 -0.31 -8.70 -12.73
CA THR A 31 -1.20 -7.78 -13.46
C THR A 31 -1.41 -8.21 -14.91
N TYR A 32 -0.49 -9.01 -15.48
CA TYR A 32 -0.64 -9.54 -16.84
C TYR A 32 -1.74 -10.62 -16.95
N ASP A 33 -2.10 -11.25 -15.82
CA ASP A 33 -3.17 -12.25 -15.77
C ASP A 33 -4.57 -11.62 -15.59
N LEU A 34 -4.63 -10.31 -15.34
CA LEU A 34 -5.88 -9.58 -15.18
C LEU A 34 -6.44 -9.13 -16.53
N ARG A 35 -7.77 -8.98 -16.61
CA ARG A 35 -8.42 -8.31 -17.76
C ARG A 35 -7.86 -6.89 -17.89
N ALA A 36 -7.63 -6.43 -19.13
CA ALA A 36 -6.97 -5.15 -19.40
C ALA A 36 -7.59 -3.95 -18.65
N ILE A 37 -8.92 -3.91 -18.55
CA ILE A 37 -9.65 -2.86 -17.82
C ILE A 37 -9.35 -2.91 -16.30
N SER A 38 -9.28 -4.11 -15.72
CA SER A 38 -8.97 -4.33 -14.30
C SER A 38 -7.49 -4.15 -13.98
N ALA A 39 -6.61 -4.44 -14.94
CA ALA A 39 -5.16 -4.32 -14.80
C ALA A 39 -4.67 -2.86 -14.81
N LEU A 40 -5.41 -1.96 -15.46
CA LEU A 40 -4.98 -0.59 -15.72
C LEU A 40 -4.63 0.16 -14.43
N LEU A 41 -5.52 0.11 -13.43
CA LEU A 41 -5.30 0.84 -12.17
C LEU A 41 -4.14 0.25 -11.35
N PRO A 42 -4.08 -1.06 -11.06
CA PRO A 42 -2.94 -1.68 -10.39
C PRO A 42 -1.62 -1.43 -11.11
N ALA A 43 -1.57 -1.64 -12.44
CA ALA A 43 -0.35 -1.48 -13.21
C ALA A 43 0.13 -0.02 -13.21
N ALA A 44 -0.78 0.95 -13.41
CA ALA A 44 -0.44 2.37 -13.37
C ALA A 44 0.11 2.80 -12.00
N MET A 45 -0.50 2.32 -10.90
CA MET A 45 0.00 2.60 -9.55
C MET A 45 1.39 2.01 -9.31
N LEU A 46 1.61 0.75 -9.71
CA LEU A 46 2.90 0.08 -9.53
C LEU A 46 4.01 0.71 -10.38
N ILE A 47 3.72 1.05 -11.64
CA ILE A 47 4.66 1.77 -12.51
C ILE A 47 4.96 3.16 -11.91
N GLY A 48 3.94 3.88 -11.45
CA GLY A 48 4.11 5.17 -10.78
C GLY A 48 5.00 5.06 -9.53
N LEU A 49 4.81 4.04 -8.71
CA LEU A 49 5.66 3.77 -7.53
C LEU A 49 7.10 3.48 -7.94
N ILE A 50 7.34 2.71 -9.01
CA ILE A 50 8.69 2.45 -9.53
C ILE A 50 9.34 3.76 -9.96
N VAL A 51 8.65 4.58 -10.76
CA VAL A 51 9.16 5.87 -11.23
C VAL A 51 9.51 6.80 -10.07
N LEU A 52 8.62 6.94 -9.09
CA LEU A 52 8.88 7.75 -7.89
C LEU A 52 10.04 7.21 -7.06
N SER A 53 10.18 5.89 -6.96
CA SER A 53 11.29 5.25 -6.24
C SER A 53 12.63 5.42 -6.97
N VAL A 54 12.64 5.43 -8.30
CA VAL A 54 13.83 5.78 -9.10
C VAL A 54 14.23 7.24 -8.84
N PHE A 55 13.28 8.17 -8.80
CA PHE A 55 13.59 9.56 -8.44
C PHE A 55 14.15 9.69 -7.03
N LEU A 56 13.57 8.97 -6.05
CA LEU A 56 14.08 8.91 -4.68
C LEU A 56 15.53 8.38 -4.66
N LEU A 57 15.80 7.29 -5.38
CA LEU A 57 17.14 6.69 -5.48
C LEU A 57 18.14 7.68 -6.10
N LEU A 58 17.79 8.34 -7.20
CA LEU A 58 18.64 9.33 -7.86
C LEU A 58 18.91 10.53 -6.95
N ALA A 59 17.91 11.00 -6.21
CA ALA A 59 18.06 12.08 -5.25
C ALA A 59 18.98 11.69 -4.08
N ASP A 60 18.81 10.48 -3.54
CA ASP A 60 19.65 9.96 -2.46
C ASP A 60 21.11 9.78 -2.91
N GLN A 61 21.33 9.21 -4.11
CA GLN A 61 22.67 9.03 -4.66
C GLN A 61 23.36 10.38 -4.96
N ARG A 62 22.62 11.40 -5.37
CA ARG A 62 23.15 12.77 -5.52
C ARG A 62 23.62 13.33 -4.18
N LYS A 63 22.82 13.23 -3.11
CA LYS A 63 23.22 13.64 -1.75
C LYS A 63 24.45 12.87 -1.26
N ALA A 64 24.47 11.56 -1.47
CA ALA A 64 25.62 10.71 -1.10
C ALA A 64 26.90 11.09 -1.87
N SER A 65 26.76 11.55 -3.13
CA SER A 65 27.87 12.03 -3.94
C SER A 65 28.41 13.39 -3.46
N ALA A 66 27.54 14.25 -2.92
CA ALA A 66 27.87 15.53 -2.31
C ALA A 66 28.50 15.38 -0.90
N GLY A 67 28.58 14.16 -0.36
CA GLY A 67 29.15 13.89 0.95
C GLY A 67 28.19 14.13 2.11
N GLU A 68 26.88 14.23 1.86
CA GLU A 68 25.88 14.39 2.92
C GLU A 68 25.69 13.10 3.72
N ASP A 69 25.50 13.24 5.03
CA ASP A 69 25.25 12.12 5.93
C ASP A 69 23.91 11.44 5.65
N ALA A 70 23.82 10.13 5.93
CA ALA A 70 22.60 9.36 5.74
C ALA A 70 21.53 9.75 6.77
N ALA A 71 20.36 10.19 6.31
CA ALA A 71 19.21 10.43 7.16
C ALA A 71 18.39 9.15 7.40
N PRO A 72 17.76 8.99 8.57
CA PRO A 72 16.81 7.91 8.80
C PRO A 72 15.53 8.11 7.97
N MET A 73 15.04 7.04 7.35
CA MET A 73 13.83 7.07 6.50
C MET A 73 12.56 7.43 7.29
N THR A 74 12.51 7.12 8.59
CA THR A 74 11.39 7.48 9.46
C THR A 74 11.89 7.75 10.87
N THR A 75 11.31 8.75 11.52
CA THR A 75 11.51 9.04 12.94
C THR A 75 10.54 8.24 13.82
N SER A 76 9.59 7.51 13.22
CA SER A 76 8.52 6.79 13.92
C SER A 76 8.33 5.36 13.40
N PRO A 77 9.35 4.47 13.53
CA PRO A 77 9.30 3.12 12.94
C PRO A 77 8.11 2.29 13.45
N LYS A 78 7.72 2.44 14.72
CA LYS A 78 6.54 1.76 15.29
C LYS A 78 5.23 2.13 14.57
N ARG A 79 5.10 3.38 14.13
CA ARG A 79 3.91 3.83 13.38
C ARG A 79 3.90 3.23 11.98
N VAL A 80 5.06 3.15 11.32
CA VAL A 80 5.20 2.52 10.01
C VAL A 80 4.86 1.02 10.08
N ILE A 81 5.40 0.31 11.07
CA ILE A 81 5.08 -1.10 11.32
C ILE A 81 3.59 -1.26 11.61
N GLY A 82 3.00 -0.40 12.44
CA GLY A 82 1.56 -0.43 12.73
C GLY A 82 0.68 -0.23 11.49
N ALA A 83 1.03 0.74 10.62
CA ALA A 83 0.32 0.97 9.36
C ALA A 83 0.46 -0.23 8.41
N PHE A 84 1.66 -0.80 8.31
CA PHE A 84 1.89 -2.00 7.50
C PHE A 84 1.07 -3.19 8.03
N LEU A 85 1.09 -3.45 9.33
CA LEU A 85 0.30 -4.50 9.96
C LEU A 85 -1.20 -4.31 9.76
N MET A 86 -1.69 -3.06 9.79
CA MET A 86 -3.10 -2.76 9.52
C MET A 86 -3.47 -3.11 8.07
N ILE A 87 -2.64 -2.76 7.09
CA ILE A 87 -2.85 -3.11 5.68
C ILE A 87 -2.82 -4.64 5.50
N VAL A 88 -1.84 -5.33 6.08
CA VAL A 88 -1.75 -6.80 6.01
C VAL A 88 -2.97 -7.45 6.66
N SER A 89 -3.39 -6.97 7.82
CA SER A 89 -4.57 -7.49 8.52
C SER A 89 -5.84 -7.32 7.70
N TYR A 90 -6.00 -6.18 7.04
CA TYR A 90 -7.11 -5.93 6.12
C TYR A 90 -7.07 -6.86 4.91
N ALA A 91 -5.90 -7.04 4.28
CA ALA A 91 -5.75 -7.96 3.14
C ALA A 91 -6.09 -9.41 3.52
N LEU A 92 -5.64 -9.87 4.69
CA LEU A 92 -6.00 -11.18 5.23
C LEU A 92 -7.51 -11.27 5.52
N ALA A 93 -8.09 -10.24 6.14
CA ALA A 93 -9.53 -10.21 6.40
C ALA A 93 -10.34 -10.33 5.09
N CYS A 94 -9.94 -9.64 4.02
CA CYS A 94 -10.59 -9.75 2.72
C CYS A 94 -10.57 -11.19 2.18
N ASP A 95 -9.44 -11.89 2.31
CA ASP A 95 -9.29 -13.27 1.85
C ASP A 95 -10.09 -14.28 2.71
N PHE A 96 -10.13 -14.11 4.04
CA PHE A 96 -10.83 -15.03 4.93
C PHE A 96 -12.33 -14.74 5.07
N VAL A 97 -12.69 -13.49 5.34
CA VAL A 97 -14.06 -13.06 5.69
C VAL A 97 -14.81 -12.50 4.49
N GLY A 98 -14.08 -11.97 3.49
CA GLY A 98 -14.63 -11.35 2.31
C GLY A 98 -14.42 -9.84 2.28
N PHE A 99 -14.32 -9.29 1.07
CA PHE A 99 -13.96 -7.90 0.82
C PHE A 99 -14.95 -6.90 1.42
N TYR A 100 -16.25 -7.07 1.16
CA TYR A 100 -17.26 -6.11 1.61
C TYR A 100 -17.37 -6.02 3.13
N ILE A 101 -17.36 -7.16 3.82
CA ILE A 101 -17.41 -7.21 5.29
C ILE A 101 -16.14 -6.59 5.87
N SER A 102 -14.98 -6.97 5.35
CA SER A 102 -13.68 -6.44 5.81
C SER A 102 -13.58 -4.92 5.60
N THR A 103 -14.08 -4.42 4.47
CA THR A 103 -14.09 -2.99 4.15
C THR A 103 -15.05 -2.22 5.05
N ALA A 104 -16.26 -2.74 5.25
CA ALA A 104 -17.27 -2.13 6.12
C ALA A 104 -16.82 -2.01 7.59
N VAL A 105 -15.94 -2.91 8.05
CA VAL A 105 -15.34 -2.86 9.39
C VAL A 105 -14.10 -1.97 9.40
N THR A 106 -13.26 -2.04 8.37
CA THR A 106 -11.98 -1.31 8.34
C THR A 106 -12.17 0.20 8.23
N ILE A 107 -13.10 0.67 7.40
CA ILE A 107 -13.37 2.11 7.23
C ILE A 107 -13.65 2.82 8.57
N PRO A 108 -14.62 2.37 9.39
CA PRO A 108 -14.90 3.04 10.66
C PRO A 108 -13.77 2.87 11.68
N LEU A 109 -13.08 1.72 11.69
CA LEU A 109 -11.93 1.50 12.58
C LEU A 109 -10.78 2.46 12.29
N VAL A 110 -10.45 2.66 11.01
CA VAL A 110 -9.41 3.60 10.59
C VAL A 110 -9.83 5.01 10.99
N ALA A 111 -11.03 5.46 10.60
CA ALA A 111 -11.51 6.80 10.92
C ALA A 111 -11.53 7.07 12.44
N TRP A 112 -11.93 6.07 13.24
CA TRP A 112 -11.88 6.15 14.70
C TRP A 112 -10.45 6.26 15.23
N THR A 113 -9.51 5.50 14.68
CA THR A 113 -8.07 5.55 15.02
C THR A 113 -7.48 6.93 14.72
N PHE A 114 -7.94 7.59 13.66
CA PHE A 114 -7.57 8.96 13.30
C PHE A 114 -8.35 10.05 14.08
N GLY A 115 -9.21 9.66 15.03
CA GLY A 115 -9.86 10.58 15.97
C GLY A 115 -11.27 11.05 15.57
N TYR A 116 -11.85 10.53 14.48
CA TYR A 116 -13.23 10.82 14.12
C TYR A 116 -14.20 9.99 14.96
N ARG A 117 -15.06 10.64 15.76
CA ARG A 117 -15.90 9.97 16.77
C ARG A 117 -17.41 10.12 16.58
N SER A 118 -17.87 10.59 15.42
CA SER A 118 -19.31 10.67 15.12
C SER A 118 -19.82 9.34 14.57
N PRO A 119 -20.61 8.55 15.32
CA PRO A 119 -21.06 7.23 14.85
C PRO A 119 -21.96 7.33 13.62
N VAL A 120 -22.79 8.37 13.53
CA VAL A 120 -23.65 8.63 12.36
C VAL A 120 -22.80 8.98 11.15
N GLY A 121 -21.79 9.84 11.32
CA GLY A 121 -20.87 10.18 10.24
C GLY A 121 -20.06 8.98 9.75
N LEU A 122 -19.62 8.11 10.66
CA LEU A 122 -18.93 6.86 10.33
C LEU A 122 -19.82 5.92 9.52
N LEU A 123 -21.09 5.75 9.93
CA LEU A 123 -22.05 4.91 9.21
C LEU A 123 -22.30 5.45 7.80
N ILE A 124 -22.58 6.74 7.67
CA ILE A 124 -22.83 7.40 6.37
C ILE A 124 -21.60 7.26 5.46
N ALA A 125 -20.41 7.59 5.96
CA ALA A 125 -19.18 7.47 5.18
C ALA A 125 -18.93 6.02 4.73
N THR A 126 -19.18 5.05 5.61
CA THR A 126 -19.03 3.62 5.28
C THR A 126 -20.01 3.21 4.18
N VAL A 127 -21.29 3.57 4.30
CA VAL A 127 -22.32 3.26 3.29
C VAL A 127 -21.99 3.91 1.95
N ILE A 128 -21.57 5.18 1.95
CA ILE A 128 -21.18 5.88 0.72
C ILE A 128 -20.00 5.18 0.06
N VAL A 129 -18.91 4.94 0.80
CA VAL A 129 -17.70 4.35 0.22
C VAL A 129 -17.95 2.93 -0.28
N VAL A 130 -18.54 2.07 0.54
CA VAL A 130 -18.84 0.67 0.17
C VAL A 130 -19.85 0.63 -0.98
N GLY A 131 -20.90 1.45 -0.92
CA GLY A 131 -21.91 1.54 -1.96
C GLY A 131 -21.36 2.05 -3.30
N THR A 132 -20.48 3.04 -3.28
CA THR A 132 -19.80 3.53 -4.49
C THR A 132 -18.86 2.47 -5.08
N ILE A 133 -18.09 1.77 -4.25
CA ILE A 133 -17.23 0.68 -4.72
C ILE A 133 -18.08 -0.42 -5.38
N TRP A 134 -19.18 -0.82 -4.74
CA TRP A 134 -20.12 -1.78 -5.30
C TRP A 134 -20.69 -1.29 -6.65
N ALA A 135 -21.20 -0.05 -6.70
CA ALA A 135 -21.82 0.49 -7.91
C ALA A 135 -20.85 0.57 -9.10
N ILE A 136 -19.59 0.94 -8.86
CA ILE A 136 -18.60 1.11 -9.92
C ILE A 136 -18.00 -0.25 -10.32
N PHE A 137 -17.46 -1.00 -9.37
CA PHE A 137 -16.61 -2.15 -9.67
C PHE A 137 -17.40 -3.45 -9.82
N ASP A 138 -18.35 -3.71 -8.93
CA ASP A 138 -19.15 -4.94 -8.98
C ASP A 138 -20.28 -4.80 -10.00
N PHE A 139 -21.13 -3.78 -9.83
CA PHE A 139 -22.24 -3.54 -10.75
C PHE A 139 -21.77 -3.00 -12.12
N GLY A 140 -20.94 -1.96 -12.13
CA GLY A 140 -20.53 -1.29 -13.36
C GLY A 140 -19.47 -2.03 -14.19
N MET A 141 -18.54 -2.74 -13.53
CA MET A 141 -17.42 -3.41 -14.18
C MET A 141 -17.45 -4.94 -14.05
N SER A 142 -18.47 -5.51 -13.38
CA SER A 142 -18.62 -6.96 -13.16
C SER A 142 -17.36 -7.61 -12.61
N GLN A 143 -16.73 -6.95 -11.63
CA GLN A 143 -15.54 -7.45 -10.96
C GLN A 143 -15.93 -8.32 -9.76
N ASP A 144 -15.41 -9.53 -9.72
CA ASP A 144 -15.58 -10.42 -8.58
C ASP A 144 -14.62 -10.03 -7.46
N PHE A 145 -15.15 -9.78 -6.28
CA PHE A 145 -14.37 -9.59 -5.07
C PHE A 145 -14.35 -10.86 -4.22
N PRO A 146 -13.29 -11.08 -3.41
CA PRO A 146 -13.24 -12.19 -2.47
C PRO A 146 -14.50 -12.23 -1.59
N THR A 147 -15.26 -13.33 -1.66
CA THR A 147 -16.41 -13.57 -0.79
C THR A 147 -16.00 -14.08 0.59
N GLY A 148 -14.75 -14.54 0.72
CA GLY A 148 -14.16 -15.06 1.95
C GLY A 148 -14.14 -16.59 1.99
N ARG A 149 -12.98 -17.16 2.30
CA ARG A 149 -12.80 -18.62 2.45
C ARG A 149 -13.66 -19.22 3.57
N LEU A 150 -14.11 -18.43 4.54
CA LEU A 150 -14.99 -18.91 5.62
C LEU A 150 -16.41 -19.22 5.13
N TRP A 151 -16.82 -18.65 3.99
CA TRP A 151 -18.16 -18.80 3.43
C TRP A 151 -18.19 -19.70 2.20
N GLY A 152 -17.04 -19.88 1.53
CA GLY A 152 -16.87 -20.86 0.47
C GLY A 152 -16.55 -22.24 1.05
N ARG A 153 -17.40 -23.24 0.76
CA ARG A 153 -17.01 -24.66 0.89
C ARG A 153 -15.91 -25.01 -0.09
#